data_AF-A0A7F5R889-F1
#
_entry.id   AF-A0A7F5R889-F1
#
_cell.length_a   1.000
_cell.length_b   1.000
_cell.length_c   1.000
_cell.angle_alpha   90.00
_cell.angle_beta   90.00
_cell.angle_gamma   90.00
#
_symmetry.space_group_name_H-M   'P 1'
#
loop_
_entity.id
_entity.type
_entity.pdbx_description
1 polymer ?
#
loop_
_entity_poly.entity_id
_entity_poly.type
_entity_poly.pdbx_seq_one_letter_code
_entity_poly.pdbx_strand_id
1 'polypeptide(L)'
;MASNSTFEAKVLMSKGKRAAAAYIHADCSQRANPKHLSEVLDILLNPAKAIDEWETIDWCKWLMAGGRTPDEFANTVRTYDNATTCGLVWTPNFVAYRCRTCGISPCMSLCTECFKKGNHQRHDFNMFLSQAGGACDCGDTSVMKETG
;
A
#
# COMPACT_ATOMS: atom_id res chain seq x y z
N MET A 1 16.11 5.60 -32.88
CA MET A 1 15.18 6.60 -32.30
C MET A 1 15.00 6.48 -30.78
N ALA A 2 15.56 5.47 -30.09
CA ALA A 2 15.43 5.29 -28.64
C ALA A 2 16.32 6.22 -27.76
N SER A 3 17.32 6.90 -28.34
CA SER A 3 18.30 7.66 -27.57
C SER A 3 17.79 9.00 -27.03
N ASN A 4 16.89 9.69 -27.73
CA ASN A 4 16.33 10.97 -27.27
C ASN A 4 15.29 10.78 -26.16
N SER A 5 14.45 9.75 -26.28
CA SER A 5 13.40 9.40 -25.32
C SER A 5 13.96 9.12 -23.92
N THR A 6 15.02 8.29 -23.85
CA THR A 6 15.67 7.98 -22.57
C THR A 6 16.34 9.20 -21.94
N PHE A 7 16.81 10.15 -22.76
CA PHE A 7 17.43 11.39 -22.29
C PHE A 7 16.38 12.34 -21.68
N GLU A 8 15.22 12.49 -22.31
CA GLU A 8 14.12 13.34 -21.81
C GLU A 8 13.62 12.86 -20.45
N ALA A 9 13.41 11.56 -20.27
CA ALA A 9 13.03 10.98 -18.98
C ALA A 9 14.08 11.23 -17.89
N LYS A 10 15.39 11.08 -18.21
CA LYS A 10 16.47 11.38 -17.26
C LYS A 10 16.53 12.86 -16.88
N VAL A 11 16.29 13.77 -17.82
CA VAL A 11 16.20 15.21 -17.56
C VAL A 11 15.00 15.54 -16.70
N LEU A 12 13.87 14.87 -16.91
CA LEU A 12 12.69 15.05 -16.06
C LEU A 12 12.96 14.57 -14.64
N MET A 13 13.54 13.38 -14.48
CA MET A 13 13.89 12.81 -13.17
C MET A 13 14.93 13.65 -12.42
N SER A 14 15.86 14.30 -13.12
CA SER A 14 16.88 15.16 -12.49
C SER A 14 16.32 16.45 -11.88
N LYS A 15 15.09 16.85 -12.26
CA LYS A 15 14.36 17.97 -11.61
C LYS A 15 13.82 17.60 -10.22
N GLY A 16 13.95 16.35 -9.81
CA GLY A 16 13.52 15.83 -8.52
C GLY A 16 12.10 15.26 -8.52
N LYS A 17 11.83 14.36 -7.56
CA LYS A 17 10.62 13.54 -7.48
C LYS A 17 9.33 14.36 -7.51
N ARG A 18 9.27 15.43 -6.71
CA ARG A 18 8.11 16.33 -6.64
C ARG A 18 7.77 16.96 -7.99
N ALA A 19 8.74 17.61 -8.62
CA ALA A 19 8.51 18.35 -9.86
C ALA A 19 8.20 17.40 -11.03
N ALA A 20 8.93 16.28 -11.11
CA ALA A 20 8.70 15.25 -12.11
C ALA A 20 7.29 14.65 -11.98
N ALA A 21 6.88 14.26 -10.77
CA ALA A 21 5.55 13.69 -10.54
C ALA A 21 4.41 14.68 -10.81
N ALA A 22 4.57 15.95 -10.44
CA ALA A 22 3.59 17.00 -10.75
C ALA A 22 3.41 17.18 -12.26
N TYR A 23 4.52 17.21 -13.00
CA TYR A 23 4.50 17.31 -14.47
C TYR A 23 3.82 16.10 -15.12
N ILE A 24 4.21 14.88 -14.72
CA ILE A 24 3.63 13.64 -15.24
C ILE A 24 2.13 13.58 -14.95
N HIS A 25 1.71 13.93 -13.73
CA HIS A 25 0.30 13.98 -13.37
C HIS A 25 -0.49 14.95 -14.25
N ALA A 26 0.06 16.14 -14.54
CA ALA A 26 -0.56 17.10 -15.45
C ALA A 26 -0.65 16.57 -16.89
N ASP A 27 0.39 15.92 -17.40
CA ASP A 27 0.41 15.31 -18.74
C ASP A 27 -0.62 14.18 -18.87
N CYS A 28 -0.71 13.29 -17.88
CA CYS A 28 -1.70 12.22 -17.81
C CYS A 28 -3.15 12.74 -17.76
N SER A 29 -3.37 13.91 -17.14
CA SER A 29 -4.70 14.51 -17.05
C SER A 29 -5.17 15.12 -18.39
N GLN A 30 -4.25 15.42 -19.31
CA GLN A 30 -4.53 16.07 -20.58
C GLN A 30 -4.44 15.14 -21.79
N ARG A 31 -3.74 14.00 -21.67
CA ARG A 31 -3.46 13.09 -22.79
C ARG A 31 -3.81 11.64 -22.43
N ALA A 32 -4.45 10.93 -23.37
CA ALA A 32 -4.82 9.53 -23.20
C ALA A 32 -3.61 8.56 -23.19
N ASN A 33 -2.46 8.97 -23.73
CA ASN A 33 -1.24 8.14 -23.77
C ASN A 33 0.00 8.99 -23.40
N PRO A 34 0.29 9.16 -22.10
CA PRO A 34 1.36 10.03 -21.61
C PRO A 34 2.73 9.35 -21.79
N LYS A 35 3.45 9.71 -22.87
CA LYS A 35 4.77 9.13 -23.19
C LYS A 35 5.77 9.24 -22.04
N HIS A 36 5.79 10.38 -21.35
CA HIS A 36 6.72 10.63 -20.24
C HIS A 36 6.51 9.68 -19.06
N LEU A 37 5.26 9.28 -18.80
CA LEU A 37 4.97 8.30 -17.75
C LEU A 37 5.59 6.95 -18.14
N SER A 38 5.32 6.46 -19.34
CA SER A 38 5.84 5.18 -19.82
C SER A 38 7.38 5.13 -19.77
N GLU A 39 8.06 6.19 -20.24
CA GLU A 39 9.52 6.25 -20.25
C GLU A 39 10.13 6.27 -18.84
N VAL A 40 9.52 7.00 -17.91
CA VAL A 40 9.96 6.99 -16.50
C VAL A 40 9.70 5.62 -15.87
N LEU A 41 8.56 4.99 -16.16
CA LEU A 41 8.24 3.65 -15.66
C LEU A 41 9.21 2.59 -16.21
N ASP A 42 9.64 2.66 -17.47
CA ASP A 42 10.65 1.76 -18.04
C ASP A 42 12.00 1.84 -17.30
N ILE A 43 12.38 3.03 -16.81
CA ILE A 43 13.59 3.24 -16.02
C ILE A 43 13.41 2.71 -14.58
N LEU A 44 12.26 2.97 -13.97
CA LEU A 44 11.97 2.62 -12.58
C LEU A 44 11.72 1.12 -12.42
N LEU A 45 10.80 0.56 -13.20
CA LEU A 45 10.32 -0.82 -13.13
C LEU A 45 11.17 -1.78 -13.98
N ASN A 46 12.46 -1.48 -14.12
CA ASN A 46 13.40 -2.35 -14.83
C ASN A 46 13.50 -3.71 -14.13
N PRO A 47 13.16 -4.84 -14.78
CA PRO A 47 13.19 -6.17 -14.17
C PRO A 47 14.57 -6.63 -13.69
N ALA A 48 15.65 -5.98 -14.14
CA ALA A 48 17.00 -6.25 -13.67
C ALA A 48 17.30 -5.63 -12.29
N LYS A 49 16.44 -4.74 -11.78
CA LYS A 49 16.55 -4.18 -10.44
C LYS A 49 15.81 -5.06 -9.44
N ALA A 50 16.29 -5.08 -8.20
CA ALA A 50 15.59 -5.74 -7.11
C ALA A 50 14.22 -5.09 -6.89
N ILE A 51 13.18 -5.90 -6.66
CA ILE A 51 11.80 -5.42 -6.48
C ILE A 51 11.63 -4.58 -5.20
N ASP A 52 12.51 -4.80 -4.22
CA ASP A 52 12.56 -4.11 -2.93
C ASP A 52 13.53 -2.91 -2.91
N GLU A 53 14.07 -2.50 -4.06
CA GLU A 53 14.94 -1.32 -4.18
C GLU A 53 14.20 -0.07 -3.70
N TRP A 54 14.66 0.48 -2.57
CA TRP A 54 13.96 1.54 -1.85
C TRP A 54 13.77 2.79 -2.70
N GLU A 55 14.79 3.19 -3.47
CA GLU A 55 14.73 4.40 -4.29
C GLU A 55 13.68 4.28 -5.40
N THR A 56 13.57 3.10 -6.02
CA THR A 56 12.53 2.80 -7.01
C THR A 56 11.14 2.88 -6.39
N ILE A 57 10.95 2.26 -5.22
CA ILE A 57 9.69 2.29 -4.48
C ILE A 57 9.31 3.73 -4.12
N ASP A 58 10.26 4.53 -3.65
CA ASP A 58 10.01 5.92 -3.28
C ASP A 58 9.59 6.75 -4.51
N TRP A 59 10.27 6.59 -5.66
CA TRP A 59 9.84 7.20 -6.92
C TRP A 59 8.40 6.83 -7.32
N CYS A 60 8.03 5.56 -7.21
CA CYS A 60 6.66 5.11 -7.49
C CYS A 60 5.63 5.80 -6.57
N LYS A 61 5.95 5.95 -5.27
CA LYS A 61 5.08 6.69 -4.33
C LYS A 61 4.87 8.14 -4.74
N TRP A 62 5.93 8.81 -5.19
CA TRP A 62 5.84 10.19 -5.69
C TRP A 62 4.98 10.30 -6.95
N LEU A 63 5.14 9.39 -7.90
CA LEU A 63 4.31 9.35 -9.11
C LEU A 63 2.82 9.18 -8.77
N MET A 64 2.49 8.25 -7.87
CA MET A 64 1.11 8.07 -7.40
C MET A 64 0.56 9.31 -6.68
N ALA A 65 1.41 10.00 -5.90
CA ALA A 65 1.02 11.21 -5.19
C ALA A 65 0.80 12.44 -6.11
N GLY A 66 1.22 12.36 -7.38
CA GLY A 66 1.00 13.39 -8.39
C GLY A 66 1.66 14.73 -8.08
N GLY A 67 2.81 14.71 -7.41
CA GLY A 67 3.55 15.92 -7.01
C GLY A 67 3.24 16.41 -5.59
N ARG A 68 2.26 15.82 -4.89
CA ARG A 68 2.17 15.93 -3.43
C ARG A 68 3.21 15.01 -2.78
N THR A 69 3.50 15.23 -1.50
CA THR A 69 4.27 14.24 -0.74
C THR A 69 3.45 12.94 -0.61
N PRO A 70 4.11 11.78 -0.52
CA PRO A 70 3.43 10.50 -0.26
C PRO A 70 2.54 10.55 1.00
N ASP A 71 2.94 11.26 2.05
CA ASP A 71 2.17 11.39 3.28
C ASP A 71 0.89 12.23 3.10
N GLU A 72 0.96 13.36 2.39
CA GLU A 72 -0.22 14.17 2.05
C GLU A 72 -1.21 13.37 1.20
N PHE A 73 -0.70 12.61 0.22
CA PHE A 73 -1.53 11.73 -0.58
C PHE A 73 -2.19 10.64 0.27
N ALA A 74 -1.42 9.95 1.12
CA ALA A 74 -1.93 8.90 1.99
C ALA A 74 -2.98 9.44 2.98
N ASN A 75 -2.77 10.65 3.53
CA ASN A 75 -3.76 11.32 4.38
C ASN A 75 -5.05 11.62 3.61
N THR A 76 -4.92 12.11 2.38
CA THR A 76 -6.07 12.39 1.50
C THR A 76 -6.85 11.11 1.21
N VAL A 77 -6.17 10.04 0.80
CA VAL A 77 -6.80 8.75 0.49
C VAL A 77 -7.53 8.18 1.72
N ARG A 78 -6.94 8.30 2.91
CA ARG A 78 -7.58 7.89 4.17
C ARG A 78 -8.91 8.60 4.45
N THR A 79 -9.11 9.83 3.97
CA THR A 79 -10.42 10.53 4.16
C THR A 79 -11.55 9.92 3.33
N TYR A 80 -11.22 9.16 2.29
CA TYR A 80 -12.18 8.44 1.47
C TYR A 80 -12.42 7.00 1.94
N ASP A 81 -11.69 6.55 2.97
CA ASP A 81 -11.85 5.22 3.52
C ASP A 81 -13.06 5.16 4.45
N ASN A 82 -14.19 4.71 3.91
CA ASN A 82 -15.41 4.42 4.66
C ASN A 82 -15.56 2.91 4.94
N ALA A 83 -14.47 2.14 4.85
CA ALA A 83 -14.52 0.71 5.09
C ALA A 83 -14.98 0.41 6.51
N THR A 84 -15.95 -0.50 6.62
CA THR A 84 -16.39 -1.07 7.89
C THR A 84 -15.51 -2.23 8.35
N THR A 85 -14.57 -2.65 7.50
CA THR A 85 -13.60 -3.71 7.78
C THR A 85 -12.19 -3.12 7.88
N CYS A 86 -11.32 -3.76 8.68
CA CYS A 86 -9.94 -3.28 8.84
C CYS A 86 -9.08 -3.57 7.61
N GLY A 87 -9.05 -4.83 7.14
CA GLY A 87 -8.31 -5.22 5.95
C GLY A 87 -6.78 -5.01 6.00
N LEU A 88 -6.18 -4.72 7.16
CA LEU A 88 -4.73 -4.57 7.28
C LEU A 88 -4.03 -5.84 6.79
N VAL A 89 -3.28 -5.74 5.70
CA VAL A 89 -2.48 -6.82 5.14
C VAL A 89 -1.08 -6.81 5.73
N TRP A 90 -0.52 -7.98 6.00
CA TRP A 90 0.86 -8.15 6.47
C TRP A 90 1.62 -9.22 5.70
N THR A 91 2.94 -9.16 5.82
CA THR A 91 3.92 -10.15 5.35
C THR A 91 4.38 -11.05 6.51
N PRO A 92 5.25 -12.06 6.29
CA PRO A 92 5.80 -12.87 7.37
C PRO A 92 6.45 -12.04 8.48
N ASN A 93 6.52 -12.63 9.67
CA ASN A 93 7.03 -12.04 10.92
C ASN A 93 6.16 -10.90 11.49
N PHE A 94 4.85 -10.94 11.23
CA PHE A 94 3.87 -10.02 11.82
C PHE A 94 3.20 -10.63 13.06
N VAL A 95 3.01 -9.83 14.12
CA VAL A 95 2.29 -10.24 15.33
C VAL A 95 0.80 -10.09 15.13
N ALA A 96 0.09 -11.22 15.13
CA ALA A 96 -1.36 -11.28 14.99
C ALA A 96 -2.01 -12.01 16.18
N TYR A 97 -3.31 -11.82 16.30
CA TYR A 97 -4.13 -12.42 17.36
C TYR A 97 -5.23 -13.24 16.74
N ARG A 98 -5.57 -14.37 17.34
CA ARG A 98 -6.76 -15.13 16.97
C ARG A 98 -7.64 -15.29 18.18
N CYS A 99 -8.81 -14.68 18.13
CA CYS A 99 -9.82 -14.77 19.19
C CYS A 99 -10.80 -15.90 18.86
N ARG A 100 -10.67 -17.05 19.54
CA ARG A 100 -11.52 -18.23 19.33
C ARG A 100 -12.96 -17.99 19.81
N THR A 101 -13.16 -17.08 20.75
CA THR A 101 -14.51 -16.67 21.21
C THR A 101 -15.28 -15.92 20.12
N CYS A 102 -14.63 -14.97 19.42
CA CYS A 102 -15.25 -14.11 18.42
C CYS A 102 -15.20 -14.68 17.00
N GLY A 103 -14.25 -15.58 16.72
CA GLY A 103 -14.14 -16.22 15.41
C GLY A 103 -15.29 -17.16 15.09
N ILE A 104 -15.72 -17.15 13.83
CA ILE A 104 -16.54 -18.18 13.20
C ILE A 104 -15.61 -19.24 12.58
N SER A 105 -14.53 -18.78 11.95
CA SER A 105 -13.51 -19.63 11.32
C SER A 105 -12.26 -19.78 12.20
N PRO A 106 -11.61 -20.96 12.22
CA PRO A 106 -10.35 -21.17 12.94
C PRO A 106 -9.17 -20.41 12.31
N CYS A 107 -9.33 -19.88 11.09
CA CYS A 107 -8.31 -19.10 10.40
C CYS A 107 -8.37 -17.60 10.71
N MET A 108 -9.43 -17.14 11.39
CA MET A 108 -9.65 -15.72 11.68
C MET A 108 -8.47 -15.12 12.46
N SER A 109 -8.00 -13.96 12.02
CA SER A 109 -6.83 -13.25 12.53
C SER A 109 -7.09 -11.74 12.65
N LEU A 110 -6.68 -11.16 13.77
CA LEU A 110 -6.78 -9.74 14.09
C LEU A 110 -5.40 -9.11 14.18
N CYS A 111 -5.30 -7.87 13.69
CA CYS A 111 -4.14 -7.04 13.96
C CYS A 111 -4.13 -6.58 15.43
N THR A 112 -2.97 -6.08 15.88
CA THR A 112 -2.80 -5.60 17.27
C THR A 112 -3.81 -4.50 17.64
N GLU A 113 -4.10 -3.58 16.73
CA GLU A 113 -5.01 -2.47 16.98
C GLU A 113 -6.46 -2.95 17.14
N CYS A 114 -6.95 -3.79 16.24
CA CYS A 114 -8.29 -4.36 16.34
C CYS A 114 -8.43 -5.25 17.57
N PHE A 115 -7.42 -6.08 17.87
CA PHE A 115 -7.44 -6.91 19.07
C PHE A 115 -7.58 -6.08 20.37
N LYS A 116 -6.84 -4.97 20.47
CA LYS A 116 -6.88 -4.10 21.66
C LYS A 116 -8.17 -3.29 21.72
N LYS A 117 -8.59 -2.68 20.61
CA LYS A 117 -9.78 -1.82 20.54
C LYS A 117 -11.09 -2.61 20.65
N GLY A 118 -11.11 -3.85 20.16
CA GLY A 118 -12.24 -4.79 20.28
C GLY A 118 -12.34 -5.49 21.64
N ASN A 119 -11.53 -5.13 22.63
CA ASN A 119 -11.59 -5.68 24.00
C ASN A 119 -11.43 -7.21 24.12
N HIS A 120 -10.73 -7.86 23.18
CA HIS A 120 -10.59 -9.32 23.14
C HIS A 120 -9.65 -9.90 24.22
N GLN A 121 -9.01 -9.07 25.05
CA GLN A 121 -8.01 -9.49 26.04
C GLN A 121 -8.54 -10.46 27.09
N ARG A 122 -9.86 -10.50 27.30
CA ARG A 122 -10.52 -11.40 28.27
C ARG A 122 -11.18 -12.63 27.62
N HIS A 123 -11.03 -12.78 26.31
CA HIS A 123 -11.58 -13.92 25.57
C HIS A 123 -10.59 -15.08 25.53
N ASP A 124 -11.03 -16.22 25.01
CA ASP A 124 -10.10 -17.26 24.58
C ASP A 124 -9.39 -16.79 23.30
N PHE A 125 -8.11 -16.48 23.40
CA PHE A 125 -7.30 -16.05 22.28
C PHE A 125 -5.89 -16.64 22.34
N ASN A 126 -5.20 -16.61 21.21
CA ASN A 126 -3.75 -16.75 21.16
C ASN A 126 -3.12 -15.60 20.36
N MET A 127 -1.95 -15.18 20.82
CA MET A 127 -1.04 -14.32 20.06
C MET A 127 -0.06 -15.22 19.32
N PHE A 128 0.20 -14.93 18.04
CA PHE A 128 1.12 -15.71 17.23
C PHE A 128 1.91 -14.83 16.27
N LEU A 129 3.12 -15.28 15.93
CA LEU A 129 3.94 -14.66 14.91
C LEU A 129 3.62 -15.31 13.56
N SER A 130 2.92 -14.59 12.68
CA SER A 130 2.54 -15.09 11.35
C SER A 130 3.79 -15.36 10.51
N GLN A 131 4.00 -16.60 10.10
CA GLN A 131 5.12 -17.00 9.22
C GLN A 131 4.80 -16.81 7.73
N ALA A 132 3.54 -16.50 7.41
CA ALA A 132 3.06 -16.21 6.07
C ALA A 132 2.45 -14.80 6.02
N GLY A 133 2.09 -14.34 4.82
CA GLY A 133 1.23 -13.17 4.67
C GLY A 133 -0.19 -13.44 5.17
N GLY A 134 -0.94 -12.38 5.44
CA GLY A 134 -2.32 -12.46 5.93
C GLY A 134 -2.99 -11.09 5.97
N ALA A 135 -4.25 -11.07 6.38
CA ALA A 135 -5.02 -9.84 6.52
C ALA A 135 -5.86 -9.85 7.80
N CYS A 136 -6.19 -8.66 8.30
CA CYS A 136 -7.04 -8.51 9.49
C CYS A 136 -8.51 -8.72 9.12
N ASP A 137 -9.16 -9.62 9.84
CA ASP A 137 -10.57 -10.00 9.62
C ASP A 137 -11.58 -9.17 10.42
N CYS A 138 -11.12 -8.09 11.06
CA CYS A 138 -11.99 -7.23 11.86
C CYS A 138 -13.08 -6.62 10.98
N GLY A 139 -14.34 -6.83 11.35
CA GLY A 139 -15.52 -6.37 10.61
C GLY A 139 -15.98 -7.32 9.50
N ASP A 140 -15.24 -8.39 9.19
CA ASP A 140 -15.70 -9.39 8.21
C ASP A 140 -16.67 -10.39 8.86
N THR A 141 -17.96 -10.18 8.61
CA THR A 141 -19.06 -10.97 9.19
C THR A 141 -19.10 -12.41 8.69
N SER A 142 -18.34 -12.76 7.64
CA SER A 142 -18.24 -14.14 7.15
C SER A 142 -17.35 -15.02 8.02
N VAL A 143 -16.41 -14.42 8.76
CA VAL A 143 -15.40 -15.13 9.58
C VAL A 143 -15.36 -14.69 11.04
N MET A 144 -16.04 -13.60 11.40
CA MET A 144 -16.08 -13.02 12.74
C MET A 144 -17.51 -12.67 13.17
N LYS A 145 -17.86 -12.98 14.40
CA LYS A 145 -19.16 -12.61 15.00
C LYS A 145 -19.23 -11.11 15.23
N GLU A 146 -20.43 -10.53 15.14
CA GLU A 146 -20.68 -9.10 15.39
C GLU A 146 -20.30 -8.62 16.80
N THR A 147 -20.24 -9.53 17.78
CA THR A 147 -19.83 -9.22 19.16
C THR A 147 -18.32 -9.09 19.35
N GLY A 148 -17.54 -9.35 18.30
CA GLY A 148 -16.09 -9.21 18.30
C GLY A 148 -15.65 -7.83 17.85
#